data_AF-A0A483A0Z7-F1
#
_entry.id   AF-A0A483A0Z7-F1
#
_cell.length_a   1.000
_cell.length_b   1.000
_cell.length_c   1.000
_cell.angle_alpha   90.00
_cell.angle_beta   90.00
_cell.angle_gamma   90.00
#
_symmetry.space_group_name_H-M   'P 1'
#
loop_
_entity.id
_entity.type
_entity.pdbx_description
1 polymer ?
#
loop_
_entity_poly.entity_id
_entity_poly.type
_entity_poly.pdbx_seq_one_letter_code
_entity_poly.pdbx_strand_id
1 'polypeptide(L)' 'MMLDFWHNYKVRYLRRHNTLDFDSMRGFSVPSRIIKEVLLSEVANEIGRLRNGNK' A
#
# COMPACT_ATOMS: atom_id res chain seq x y z
N MET A 1 -12.51 12.23 5.83
CA MET A 1 -11.53 13.35 5.75
C MET A 1 -10.41 13.28 6.80
N MET A 2 -10.65 13.25 8.12
CA MET A 2 -9.57 12.98 9.11
C MET A 2 -9.18 11.50 9.23
N LEU A 3 -10.16 10.58 9.18
CA LEU A 3 -9.91 9.14 9.22
C LEU A 3 -9.02 8.71 8.05
N ASP A 4 -9.30 9.19 6.83
CA ASP A 4 -8.50 8.86 5.65
C ASP A 4 -7.06 9.39 5.76
N PHE A 5 -6.87 10.57 6.36
CA PHE A 5 -5.52 11.12 6.60
C PHE A 5 -4.70 10.20 7.52
N TRP A 6 -5.29 9.75 8.62
CA TRP A 6 -4.59 8.89 9.58
C TRP A 6 -4.24 7.52 8.99
N HIS A 7 -5.16 6.92 8.23
CA HIS A 7 -4.86 5.66 7.55
C HIS A 7 -3.80 5.81 6.47
N ASN A 8 -3.80 6.92 5.72
CA ASN A 8 -2.73 7.25 4.79
C ASN A 8 -1.38 7.44 5.51
N TYR A 9 -1.37 8.04 6.69
CA TYR A 9 -0.17 8.16 7.51
C TYR A 9 0.36 6.78 7.94
N LYS A 10 -0.51 5.88 8.41
CA LYS A 10 -0.13 4.50 8.75
C LYS A 10 0.47 3.75 7.56
N VAL A 11 -0.15 3.84 6.39
CA VAL A 11 0.38 3.24 5.15
C VAL A 11 1.76 3.81 4.81
N ARG A 12 1.95 5.13 4.92
CA ARG A 12 3.26 5.77 4.71
C ARG A 12 4.32 5.31 5.71
N TYR A 13 3.94 5.16 6.98
CA TYR A 13 4.80 4.64 8.03
C TYR A 13 5.26 3.21 7.67
N LEU A 14 4.32 2.30 7.41
CA LEU A 14 4.62 0.91 7.04
C LEU A 14 5.52 0.84 5.79
N ARG A 15 5.24 1.66 4.76
CA ARG A 15 6.06 1.75 3.56
C ARG A 15 7.49 2.20 3.85
N ARG A 16 7.67 3.20 4.71
CA ARG A 16 9.00 3.70 5.09
C ARG A 16 9.83 2.65 5.83
N HIS A 17 9.17 1.75 6.55
CA HIS A 17 9.80 0.68 7.30
C HIS A 17 9.88 -0.65 6.54
N ASN A 18 9.57 -0.68 5.23
CA ASN A 18 9.52 -1.89 4.41
C ASN A 18 8.65 -3.01 4.99
N THR A 19 7.59 -2.64 5.72
CA THR A 19 6.61 -3.55 6.36
C THR A 19 5.21 -3.32 5.79
N LEU A 20 5.13 -2.87 4.54
CA LEU A 20 3.84 -2.65 3.87
C LEU A 20 3.33 -3.98 3.27
N ASP A 21 3.02 -4.93 4.14
CA ASP A 21 2.37 -6.18 3.79
C ASP A 21 0.94 -6.23 4.35
N PHE A 22 0.16 -7.23 3.92
CA PHE A 22 -1.24 -7.39 4.31
C PHE A 22 -1.43 -7.54 5.83
N ASP A 23 -0.57 -8.34 6.47
CA ASP A 23 -0.68 -8.65 7.89
C ASP A 23 -0.32 -7.44 8.74
N SER A 24 0.73 -6.71 8.37
CA SER A 24 1.13 -5.45 8.98
C SER A 24 0.02 -4.39 8.86
N MET A 25 -0.58 -4.22 7.68
CA MET A 25 -1.69 -3.28 7.49
C MET A 25 -2.93 -3.66 8.32
N ARG A 26 -3.24 -4.97 8.41
CA ARG A 26 -4.31 -5.48 9.27
C ARG A 26 -4.02 -5.24 10.75
N GLY A 27 -2.80 -5.50 11.21
CA GLY A 27 -2.35 -5.27 12.58
C GLY A 27 -2.39 -3.80 13.00
N PHE A 28 -2.22 -2.88 12.04
CA PHE A 28 -2.35 -1.43 12.25
C PHE A 28 -3.79 -0.91 12.12
N SER A 29 -4.77 -1.80 11.98
CA SER A 29 -6.18 -1.46 11.78
C SER A 29 -6.40 -0.53 10.58
N VAL A 30 -5.70 -0.79 9.47
CA VAL A 30 -5.96 -0.10 8.21
C VAL A 30 -7.26 -0.65 7.60
N PRO A 31 -8.21 0.20 7.17
CA PRO A 31 -9.45 -0.23 6.54
C PRO A 31 -9.20 -1.11 5.31
N SER A 32 -9.98 -2.18 5.16
CA SER A 32 -9.86 -3.13 4.05
C SER A 32 -9.92 -2.48 2.67
N ARG A 33 -10.72 -1.41 2.52
CA ARG A 33 -10.77 -0.60 1.31
C ARG A 33 -9.40 0.00 0.95
N ILE A 34 -8.71 0.60 1.93
CA ILE A 34 -7.39 1.21 1.74
C ILE A 34 -6.34 0.13 1.47
N ILE A 35 -6.39 -1.00 2.19
CA ILE A 35 -5.51 -2.15 1.93
C ILE A 35 -5.64 -2.61 0.47
N LYS A 36 -6.87 -2.76 -0.02
CA LYS A 36 -7.13 -3.16 -1.41
C LYS A 36 -6.56 -2.15 -2.40
N GLU A 37 -6.77 -0.85 -2.18
CA GLU A 37 -6.24 0.21 -3.04
C GLU A 37 -4.70 0.21 -3.07
N VAL A 38 -4.05 -0.01 -1.93
CA VAL A 38 -2.58 -0.11 -1.81
C VAL A 38 -2.06 -1.32 -2.59
N LEU A 39 -2.60 -2.51 -2.35
CA LEU A 39 -2.15 -3.75 -3.01
C LEU A 39 -2.35 -3.69 -4.53
N LEU A 40 -3.51 -3.20 -4.99
CA LEU A 40 -3.77 -3.04 -6.43
C LEU A 40 -2.79 -2.06 -7.07
N SER A 41 -2.45 -0.98 -6.37
CA SER A 41 -1.47 0.00 -6.85
C SER A 41 -0.07 -0.61 -6.97
N GLU A 42 0.33 -1.47 -6.03
CA GLU A 42 1.63 -2.13 -6.06
C GLU A 42 1.74 -3.12 -7.21
N VAL A 43 0.71 -3.96 -7.41
CA VAL A 43 0.63 -4.87 -8.55
C VAL A 43 0.66 -4.11 -9.88
N ALA A 44 -0.12 -3.02 -10.02
CA ALA A 44 -0.13 -2.22 -11.23
C ALA A 44 1.24 -1.59 -11.52
N ASN A 45 1.93 -1.11 -10.48
CA ASN A 45 3.28 -0.55 -10.60
C ASN A 45 4.30 -1.62 -11.03
N GLU A 46 4.21 -2.82 -10.47
CA GLU A 46 5.09 -3.94 -10.83
C GLU A 46 4.87 -4.38 -12.28
N ILE A 47 3.61 -4.54 -12.71
CA ILE A 47 3.26 -4.82 -14.10
C ILE A 47 3.82 -3.74 -15.03
N GLY A 48 3.69 -2.46 -14.65
CA GLY A 48 4.26 -1.34 -15.41
C GLY A 48 5.78 -1.40 -15.53
N ARG A 49 6.49 -1.74 -14.44
CA ARG A 49 7.95 -1.92 -14.44
C ARG A 49 8.38 -3.08 -15.33
N LEU A 50 7.74 -4.24 -15.21
CA LEU A 50 8.03 -5.41 -16.05
C LEU A 50 7.81 -5.10 -17.53
N ARG A 51 6.75 -4.36 -17.86
CA ARG A 51 6.48 -3.92 -19.24
C ARG A 51 7.54 -2.96 -19.78
N ASN A 52 8.07 -2.07 -18.95
CA ASN A 52 9.03 -1.05 -19.35
C ASN A 52 10.49 -1.51 -19.29
N GLY A 53 10.80 -2.57 -18.53
CA GLY A 53 12.14 -3.16 -18.39
C GLY A 53 12.54 -4.14 -19.51
N ASN A 54 11.65 -4.44 -20.44
CA ASN A 54 11.90 -5.26 -21.64
C ASN A 54 12.33 -4.41 -22.86
N LYS A 55 13.06 -3.31 -22.64
CA LYS A 55 13.66 -2.48 -23.69
C LYS A 55 15.18 -2.44 -23.55
#